data_AF-A0A969CB21-F1
#
_entry.id   AF-A0A969CB21-F1
#
_cell.length_a   1.000
_cell.length_b   1.000
_cell.length_c   1.000
_cell.angle_alpha   90.00
_cell.angle_beta   90.00
_cell.angle_gamma   90.00
#
_symmetry.space_group_name_H-M   'P 1'
#
loop_
_entity.id
_entity.type
_entity.pdbx_description
1 polymer ?
#
loop_
_entity_poly.entity_id
_entity_poly.type
_entity_poly.pdbx_seq_one_letter_code
_entity_poly.pdbx_strand_id
1 'polypeptide(L)'
;MKVADLSEETLAKVKTVRWDRIIEKHEGPDSWDLEFECGEPEFMEIEGRWVLLPVEASHHQNITILRAIWSADGNSLTLFLKDTTFDDHWADSGYMAVCDRPKGEEFFLAVLYHEWFIIENSELFEG
;
A
#
# COMPACT_ATOMS: atom_id res chain seq x y z
N MET A 1 -7.12 -12.74 2.56
CA MET A 1 -5.92 -13.46 2.10
C MET A 1 -4.84 -13.24 3.15
N LYS A 2 -3.90 -14.17 3.32
CA LYS A 2 -2.73 -14.01 4.19
C LYS A 2 -1.45 -14.16 3.38
N VAL A 3 -0.39 -13.47 3.78
CA VAL A 3 0.94 -13.66 3.17
C VAL A 3 1.39 -15.12 3.31
N ALA A 4 1.09 -15.76 4.44
CA ALA A 4 1.38 -17.18 4.67
C ALA A 4 0.66 -18.14 3.69
N ASP A 5 -0.39 -17.68 2.99
CA ASP A 5 -1.11 -18.46 1.98
C ASP A 5 -0.46 -18.35 0.59
N LEU A 6 0.54 -17.48 0.40
CA LEU A 6 1.22 -17.32 -0.89
C LEU A 6 2.11 -18.53 -1.19
N SER A 7 2.13 -18.93 -2.47
CA SER A 7 3.08 -19.92 -2.94
C SER A 7 4.51 -19.37 -2.88
N GLU A 8 5.51 -20.25 -2.75
CA GLU A 8 6.92 -19.87 -2.81
C GLU A 8 7.26 -19.15 -4.14
N GLU A 9 6.64 -19.58 -5.25
CA GLU A 9 6.81 -18.95 -6.56
C GLU A 9 6.26 -17.52 -6.58
N THR A 10 5.05 -17.32 -6.05
CA THR A 10 4.42 -16.00 -5.95
C THR A 10 5.24 -15.09 -5.04
N LEU A 11 5.67 -15.57 -3.88
CA LEU A 11 6.49 -14.81 -2.94
C LEU A 11 7.83 -14.41 -3.58
N ALA A 12 8.47 -15.33 -4.31
CA ALA A 12 9.70 -15.04 -5.05
C ALA A 12 9.49 -13.94 -6.11
N LYS A 13 8.37 -13.92 -6.83
CA LYS A 13 8.03 -12.84 -7.77
C LYS A 13 7.85 -11.50 -7.05
N VAL A 14 7.10 -11.48 -5.95
CA VAL A 14 6.85 -10.26 -5.16
C VAL A 14 8.17 -9.64 -4.69
N LYS A 15 9.10 -10.44 -4.16
CA LYS A 15 10.42 -9.99 -3.68
C LYS A 15 11.28 -9.29 -4.74
N THR A 16 11.02 -9.52 -6.03
CA THR A 16 11.75 -8.82 -7.11
C THR A 16 11.28 -7.37 -7.33
N VAL A 17 10.18 -6.96 -6.68
CA VAL A 17 9.54 -5.66 -6.89
C VAL A 17 10.05 -4.64 -5.87
N ARG A 18 10.30 -3.42 -6.35
CA ARG A 18 10.54 -2.24 -5.52
C ARG A 18 9.29 -1.38 -5.47
N TRP A 19 9.07 -0.73 -4.33
CA TRP A 19 7.89 0.10 -4.10
C TRP A 19 8.20 1.60 -3.99
N ASP A 20 9.33 2.02 -4.56
CA ASP A 20 9.80 3.42 -4.60
C ASP A 20 10.10 3.91 -6.03
N ARG A 21 9.50 3.28 -7.05
CA ARG A 21 9.95 3.41 -8.45
C ARG A 21 9.28 4.51 -9.27
N ILE A 22 8.20 5.13 -8.78
CA ILE A 22 7.40 6.11 -9.57
C ILE A 22 7.82 7.54 -9.27
N ILE A 23 7.80 7.91 -7.98
CA ILE A 23 8.37 9.15 -7.48
C ILE A 23 9.61 8.69 -6.73
N GLU A 24 10.79 9.18 -7.10
CA GLU A 24 12.01 8.87 -6.35
C GLU A 24 11.80 9.33 -4.90
N LYS A 25 11.54 8.38 -4.01
CA LYS A 25 11.41 8.65 -2.58
C LYS A 25 12.77 9.15 -2.10
N HIS A 26 12.76 10.16 -1.23
CA HIS A 26 14.00 10.74 -0.68
C HIS A 26 14.71 9.78 0.29
N GLU A 27 13.99 8.74 0.72
CA GLU A 27 14.46 7.61 1.52
C GLU A 27 14.35 6.34 0.66
N GLY A 28 15.43 5.57 0.55
CA GLY A 28 15.46 4.35 -0.28
C GLY A 28 16.88 3.87 -0.58
N PRO A 29 17.04 2.68 -1.19
CA PRO A 29 16.00 1.95 -1.91
C PRO A 29 15.08 1.09 -1.04
N ASP A 30 13.79 1.15 -1.32
CA ASP A 30 12.73 0.41 -0.66
C ASP A 30 12.23 -0.75 -1.54
N SER A 31 12.34 -1.99 -1.03
CA SER A 31 12.01 -3.21 -1.77
C SER A 31 11.17 -4.18 -0.96
N TRP A 32 10.39 -5.01 -1.66
CA TRP A 32 9.63 -6.08 -1.00
C TRP A 32 10.52 -7.14 -0.35
N ASP A 33 11.71 -7.39 -0.91
CA ASP A 33 12.65 -8.34 -0.29
C ASP A 33 13.10 -7.85 1.11
N LEU A 34 13.49 -6.57 1.21
CA LEU A 34 13.86 -5.95 2.49
C LEU A 34 12.65 -5.87 3.45
N GLU A 35 11.47 -5.55 2.93
CA GLU A 35 10.24 -5.51 3.73
C GLU A 35 9.94 -6.87 4.37
N PHE A 36 10.11 -7.97 3.65
CA PHE A 36 9.96 -9.33 4.22
C PHE A 36 11.11 -9.76 5.12
N GLU A 37 12.28 -9.13 5.05
CA GLU A 37 13.41 -9.39 5.95
C GLU A 37 13.29 -8.66 7.28
N CYS A 38 12.76 -7.43 7.25
CA CYS A 38 12.77 -6.50 8.38
C CYS A 38 11.38 -6.27 9.01
N GLY A 39 10.31 -6.62 8.30
CA GLY A 39 8.92 -6.39 8.71
C GLY A 39 8.02 -7.60 8.49
N GLU A 40 6.74 -7.42 8.80
CA GLU A 40 5.70 -8.45 8.65
C GLU A 40 4.52 -7.89 7.85
N PRO A 41 4.73 -7.52 6.56
CA PRO A 41 3.68 -6.92 5.76
C PRO A 41 2.51 -7.89 5.61
N GLU A 42 1.29 -7.36 5.56
CA GLU A 42 0.08 -8.19 5.48
C GLU A 42 -0.93 -7.65 4.47
N PHE A 43 -1.75 -8.55 3.93
CA PHE A 43 -2.85 -8.17 3.06
C PHE A 43 -3.94 -7.40 3.81
N MET A 44 -4.36 -6.31 3.19
CA MET A 44 -5.57 -5.56 3.55
C MET A 44 -6.65 -5.78 2.48
N GLU A 45 -7.90 -5.89 2.90
CA GLU A 45 -9.04 -5.92 1.98
C GLU A 45 -9.56 -4.50 1.78
N ILE A 46 -9.60 -4.05 0.52
CA ILE A 46 -10.10 -2.73 0.13
C ILE A 46 -11.18 -2.95 -0.93
N GLU A 47 -12.41 -2.57 -0.61
CA GLU A 47 -13.58 -2.71 -1.50
C GLU A 47 -13.74 -4.12 -2.11
N GLY A 48 -13.49 -5.16 -1.30
CA GLY A 48 -13.62 -6.56 -1.71
C GLY A 48 -12.43 -7.13 -2.48
N ARG A 49 -11.30 -6.41 -2.54
CA ARG A 49 -10.08 -6.82 -3.24
C ARG A 49 -8.89 -6.82 -2.30
N TRP A 50 -8.01 -7.81 -2.45
CA TRP A 50 -6.83 -7.94 -1.62
C TRP A 50 -5.69 -7.07 -2.15
N VAL A 51 -5.11 -6.26 -1.27
CA VAL A 51 -3.98 -5.37 -1.57
C VAL A 51 -2.88 -5.65 -0.57
N LEU A 52 -1.67 -5.90 -1.06
CA LEU A 52 -0.47 -6.03 -0.24
C LEU A 52 0.26 -4.67 -0.19
N LEU A 53 0.24 -4.07 0.99
CA LEU A 53 0.93 -2.82 1.32
C LEU A 53 2.12 -3.15 2.25
N PRO A 54 3.21 -2.37 2.25
CA PRO A 54 4.35 -2.56 3.15
C PRO A 54 4.00 -2.06 4.56
N VAL A 55 2.97 -2.66 5.16
CA VAL A 55 2.45 -2.33 6.49
C VAL A 55 2.06 -3.61 7.22
N GLU A 56 2.31 -3.62 8.53
CA GLU A 56 1.98 -4.77 9.36
C GLU A 56 0.48 -4.89 9.64
N ALA A 57 0.03 -6.11 9.90
CA ALA A 57 -1.36 -6.39 10.27
C ALA A 57 -1.83 -5.61 11.51
N SER A 58 -0.90 -5.29 12.42
CA SER A 58 -1.13 -4.53 13.65
C SER A 58 -1.55 -3.06 13.37
N HIS A 59 -1.11 -2.50 12.24
CA HIS A 59 -1.40 -1.12 11.82
C HIS A 59 -2.77 -1.00 11.16
N HIS A 60 -3.29 -2.08 10.57
CA HIS A 60 -4.49 -2.05 9.72
C HIS A 60 -5.72 -1.42 10.37
N GLN A 61 -5.89 -1.58 11.69
CA GLN A 61 -7.01 -0.99 12.43
C GLN A 61 -6.95 0.54 12.54
N ASN A 62 -5.77 1.14 12.35
CA ASN A 62 -5.53 2.58 12.38
C ASN A 62 -5.52 3.21 10.98
N ILE A 63 -5.64 2.38 9.94
CA ILE A 63 -5.62 2.83 8.55
C ILE A 63 -7.05 3.13 8.09
N THR A 64 -7.27 4.36 7.64
CA THR A 64 -8.50 4.80 6.97
C THR A 64 -8.22 5.03 5.50
N ILE A 65 -8.98 4.36 4.62
CA ILE A 65 -8.92 4.61 3.17
C ILE A 65 -9.69 5.90 2.88
N LEU A 66 -9.00 6.92 2.38
CA LEU A 66 -9.60 8.20 1.99
C LEU A 66 -10.14 8.14 0.57
N ARG A 67 -9.37 7.56 -0.35
CA ARG A 67 -9.77 7.38 -1.75
C ARG A 67 -9.17 6.11 -2.32
N ALA A 68 -9.98 5.36 -3.06
CA ALA A 68 -9.57 4.24 -3.89
C ALA A 68 -9.94 4.52 -5.35
N ILE A 69 -8.95 4.61 -6.22
CA ILE A 69 -9.15 4.89 -7.65
C ILE A 69 -8.67 3.68 -8.44
N TRP A 70 -9.63 2.91 -8.93
CA TRP A 70 -9.38 1.74 -9.77
C TRP A 70 -9.18 2.16 -11.22
N SER A 71 -8.16 1.60 -11.88
CA SER A 71 -7.98 1.79 -13.32
C SER A 71 -9.15 1.16 -14.09
N ALA A 72 -9.45 1.71 -15.27
CA ALA A 72 -10.56 1.23 -16.10
C ALA A 72 -10.39 -0.23 -16.58
N ASP A 73 -9.14 -0.67 -16.76
CA ASP A 73 -8.80 -2.06 -17.09
C ASP A 73 -8.74 -2.97 -15.86
N GLY A 74 -8.90 -2.40 -14.67
CA GLY A 74 -8.91 -3.08 -13.39
C GLY A 74 -7.56 -3.67 -12.97
N ASN A 75 -6.45 -3.31 -13.60
CA ASN A 75 -5.11 -3.85 -13.31
C ASN A 75 -4.27 -2.99 -12.37
N SER A 76 -4.70 -1.75 -12.10
CA SER A 76 -4.00 -0.84 -11.20
C SER A 76 -4.97 -0.18 -10.23
N LEU A 77 -4.41 0.27 -9.12
CA LEU A 77 -5.11 0.95 -8.04
C LEU A 77 -4.24 2.11 -7.56
N THR A 78 -4.84 3.29 -7.40
CA THR A 78 -4.24 4.39 -6.63
C THR A 78 -5.02 4.56 -5.33
N LEU A 79 -4.31 4.48 -4.21
CA LEU A 79 -4.85 4.67 -2.87
C LEU A 79 -4.34 5.97 -2.27
N PHE A 80 -5.23 6.66 -1.59
CA PHE A 80 -4.90 7.67 -0.61
C PHE A 80 -5.44 7.17 0.72
N LEU A 81 -4.59 7.10 1.73
CA LEU A 81 -4.95 6.59 3.05
C LEU A 81 -4.37 7.47 4.14
N LYS A 82 -4.99 7.37 5.31
CA LYS A 82 -4.51 7.95 6.55
C LYS A 82 -4.12 6.81 7.48
N ASP A 83 -2.89 6.78 7.97
CA ASP A 83 -2.41 5.84 8.98
C ASP A 83 -2.08 6.61 10.26
N THR A 84 -2.84 6.34 11.33
CA THR A 84 -2.66 6.99 12.63
C THR A 84 -1.91 6.12 13.64
N THR A 85 -1.14 5.12 13.17
CA THR A 85 -0.42 4.19 14.06
C THR A 85 0.60 4.91 14.94
N PHE A 86 1.33 5.89 14.39
CA PHE A 86 2.39 6.60 15.11
C PHE A 86 2.00 8.05 15.48
N ASP A 87 1.29 8.75 14.60
CA ASP A 87 0.81 10.11 14.80
C ASP A 87 -0.51 10.33 14.04
N ASP A 88 -1.37 11.19 14.55
CA ASP A 88 -2.65 11.61 13.92
C ASP A 88 -2.55 13.04 13.34
N HIS A 89 -1.35 13.61 13.30
CA HIS A 89 -1.13 14.93 12.72
C HIS A 89 -1.36 14.90 11.19
N TRP A 90 -2.09 15.90 10.68
CA TRP A 90 -2.57 15.96 9.30
C TRP A 90 -1.46 16.02 8.24
N ALA A 91 -0.24 16.42 8.63
CA ALA A 91 0.92 16.50 7.75
C ALA A 91 1.71 15.18 7.67
N ASP A 92 1.57 14.32 8.68
CA ASP A 92 2.47 13.18 8.90
C ASP A 92 1.74 11.83 8.79
N SER A 93 0.40 11.83 8.92
CA SER A 93 -0.43 10.63 8.89
C SER A 93 -0.94 10.24 7.50
N GLY A 94 -0.68 11.02 6.45
CA GLY A 94 -1.18 10.73 5.11
C GLY A 94 -0.19 9.97 4.25
N TYR A 95 -0.71 9.00 3.50
CA TYR A 95 0.06 8.13 2.60
C TYR A 95 -0.64 8.00 1.25
N MET A 96 0.17 7.78 0.22
CA MET A 96 -0.29 7.42 -1.11
C MET A 96 0.34 6.10 -1.53
N ALA A 97 -0.47 5.20 -2.09
CA ALA A 97 0.03 3.99 -2.73
C ALA A 97 -0.40 3.93 -4.19
N VAL A 98 0.48 3.41 -5.04
CA VAL A 98 0.14 2.91 -6.37
C VAL A 98 0.38 1.41 -6.34
N CYS A 99 -0.62 0.63 -6.74
CA CYS A 99 -0.58 -0.81 -6.73
C CYS A 99 -0.92 -1.35 -8.11
N ASP A 100 -0.22 -2.41 -8.52
CA ASP A 100 -0.48 -3.13 -9.75
C ASP A 100 -0.81 -4.59 -9.46
N ARG A 101 -1.66 -5.21 -10.27
CA ARG A 101 -1.94 -6.64 -10.21
C ARG A 101 -0.78 -7.42 -10.83
N PRO A 102 -0.06 -8.27 -10.08
CA PRO A 102 0.96 -9.14 -10.66
C PRO A 102 0.32 -10.12 -11.66
N LYS A 103 1.07 -10.49 -12.71
CA LYS A 103 0.56 -11.39 -13.75
C LYS A 103 0.21 -12.76 -13.16
N GLY A 104 -1.05 -13.17 -13.36
CA GLY A 104 -1.56 -14.46 -12.89
C GLY A 104 -1.96 -14.50 -11.43
N GLU A 105 -1.97 -13.36 -10.75
CA GLU A 105 -2.37 -13.22 -9.35
C GLU A 105 -3.68 -12.44 -9.24
N GLU A 106 -4.47 -12.71 -8.21
CA GLU A 106 -5.79 -12.07 -7.97
C GLU A 106 -5.72 -10.91 -6.97
N PHE A 107 -4.52 -10.55 -6.49
CA PHE A 107 -4.29 -9.45 -5.55
C PHE A 107 -3.52 -8.29 -6.21
N PHE A 108 -3.49 -7.14 -5.55
CA PHE A 108 -2.72 -5.98 -5.95
C PHE A 108 -1.48 -5.84 -5.06
N LEU A 109 -0.37 -5.41 -5.64
CA LEU A 109 0.90 -5.23 -4.97
C LEU A 109 1.32 -3.77 -5.05
N ALA A 110 1.70 -3.15 -3.93
CA ALA A 110 2.25 -1.80 -3.97
C ALA A 110 3.56 -1.75 -4.79
N VAL A 111 3.60 -0.82 -5.73
CA VAL A 111 4.78 -0.43 -6.54
C VAL A 111 5.20 1.02 -6.26
N LEU A 112 4.35 1.76 -5.54
CA LEU A 112 4.66 2.98 -4.83
C LEU A 112 3.99 2.92 -3.45
N TYR A 113 4.71 3.23 -2.37
CA TYR A 113 4.13 3.56 -1.07
C TYR A 113 4.90 4.75 -0.48
N HIS A 114 4.24 5.90 -0.33
CA HIS A 114 4.90 7.16 -0.02
C HIS A 114 4.18 7.88 1.13
N GLU A 115 4.94 8.30 2.14
CA GLU A 115 4.44 9.04 3.29
C GLU A 115 4.30 10.55 3.03
N TRP A 116 3.78 11.29 4.01
CA TRP A 116 3.69 12.76 4.04
C TRP A 116 2.79 13.35 2.93
N PHE A 117 1.71 12.64 2.62
CA PHE A 117 0.60 13.22 1.88
C PHE A 117 -0.20 14.13 2.82
N ILE A 118 -0.29 15.42 2.51
CA ILE A 118 -1.07 16.36 3.31
C ILE A 118 -2.56 16.04 3.19
N ILE A 119 -3.20 15.79 4.34
CA ILE A 119 -4.65 15.62 4.43
C ILE A 119 -5.28 16.97 4.80
N GLU A 120 -5.91 17.61 3.82
CA GLU A 120 -6.70 18.82 4.05
C GLU A 120 -8.17 18.48 4.27
N ASN A 121 -8.67 18.72 5.48
CA ASN A 121 -10.09 18.61 5.80
C ASN A 121 -10.81 19.90 5.42
N SER A 122 -11.11 20.06 4.12
CA SER A 122 -11.89 21.19 3.62
C SER A 122 -13.39 20.87 3.65
N GLU A 123 -14.19 21.72 4.29
CA GLU A 123 -15.67 21.61 4.30
C GLU A 123 -16.30 21.77 2.90
N LEU A 124 -15.50 22.12 1.88
CA LEU A 124 -15.95 22.28 0.50
C LEU A 124 -16.26 20.94 -0.19
N PHE A 125 -15.59 19.86 0.20
CA PHE A 125 -15.69 18.56 -0.45
C PHE A 125 -16.34 17.55 0.50
N GLU A 126 -17.22 16.72 -0.04
CA GLU A 126 -17.67 15.51 0.65
C GLU A 126 -16.47 14.55 0.66
N GLY A 127 -15.90 14.36 1.86
CA GLY A 127 -14.81 13.42 2.12
C GLY A 127 -15.26 11.98 2.04
#